data_AF-B8HIM8-F1
#
_entry.id   AF-B8HIM8-F1
#
_cell.length_a   1.000
_cell.length_b   1.000
_cell.length_c   1.000
_cell.angle_alpha   90.00
_cell.angle_beta   90.00
_cell.angle_gamma   90.00
#
_symmetry.space_group_name_H-M   'P 1'
#
loop_
_entity.id
_entity.type
_entity.pdbx_description
1 polymer ?
#
loop_
_entity_poly.entity_id
_entity_poly.type
_entity_poly.pdbx_seq_one_letter_code
_entity_poly.pdbx_strand_id
1 'polypeptide(L)'
;MENDVTDRLWDKSVQEFIQACKHEQLRDVRLGYTVLDDTRKILNVTATYASRKRGPVSVGYRWAETKQGWLPEVFVDLHTAPAGLPAAPRILAWKSRLWRERAGVRTALEAVSLIFFKATAVRNDLGTMLTSRSPESSEVVLEQGHLLTLQTLNDLAFIYSGDQAASQRP
;
A
#
# COMPACT_ATOMS: atom_id res chain seq x y z
N MET A 1 -17.19 -25.23 13.53
CA MET A 1 -16.13 -25.54 12.54
C MET A 1 -15.82 -24.33 11.63
N GLU A 2 -16.14 -23.09 12.03
CA GLU A 2 -15.93 -21.90 11.17
C GLU A 2 -14.56 -21.22 11.33
N ASN A 3 -13.87 -21.44 12.45
CA ASN A 3 -12.57 -20.79 12.75
C ASN A 3 -11.45 -21.20 11.78
N ASP A 4 -11.47 -22.43 11.26
CA ASP A 4 -10.43 -22.96 10.37
C ASP A 4 -10.50 -22.36 8.95
N VAL A 5 -11.70 -21.91 8.52
CA VAL A 5 -11.85 -21.24 7.21
C VAL A 5 -11.44 -19.78 7.29
N THR A 6 -11.74 -19.10 8.39
CA THR A 6 -11.35 -17.70 8.58
C THR A 6 -9.84 -17.58 8.74
N ASP A 7 -9.21 -18.37 9.62
CA ASP A 7 -7.75 -18.31 9.83
C ASP A 7 -6.96 -18.55 8.51
N ARG A 8 -7.46 -19.43 7.62
CA ARG A 8 -6.86 -19.69 6.30
C ARG A 8 -7.01 -18.53 5.29
N LEU A 9 -8.08 -17.74 5.38
CA LEU A 9 -8.29 -16.59 4.50
C LEU A 9 -7.34 -15.44 4.85
N TRP A 10 -7.12 -15.20 6.14
CA TRP A 10 -6.09 -14.27 6.61
C TRP A 10 -4.69 -14.69 6.14
N ASP A 11 -4.36 -15.97 6.28
CA ASP A 11 -3.08 -16.50 5.81
C ASP A 11 -2.90 -16.29 4.29
N LYS A 12 -3.95 -16.49 3.50
CA LYS A 12 -3.89 -16.24 2.05
C LYS A 12 -3.68 -14.76 1.74
N SER A 13 -4.47 -13.86 2.31
CA SER A 13 -4.37 -12.43 2.03
C SER A 13 -3.02 -11.86 2.48
N VAL A 14 -2.50 -12.33 3.62
CA VAL A 14 -1.16 -11.97 4.12
C VAL A 14 -0.07 -12.49 3.18
N GLN A 15 -0.16 -13.73 2.71
CA GLN A 15 0.78 -14.27 1.72
C GLN A 15 0.76 -13.49 0.41
N GLU A 16 -0.43 -13.14 -0.10
CA GLU A 16 -0.56 -12.33 -1.32
C GLU A 16 0.01 -10.92 -1.14
N PHE A 17 -0.16 -10.32 0.05
CA PHE A 17 0.48 -9.06 0.39
C PHE A 17 2.02 -9.16 0.44
N ILE A 18 2.55 -10.21 1.08
CA ILE A 18 4.00 -10.48 1.12
C ILE A 18 4.55 -10.62 -0.30
N GLN A 19 3.86 -11.36 -1.17
CA GLN A 19 4.27 -11.52 -2.57
C GLN A 19 4.25 -10.19 -3.33
N ALA A 20 3.24 -9.35 -3.11
CA ALA A 20 3.19 -8.01 -3.69
C ALA A 20 4.35 -7.11 -3.22
N CYS A 21 4.83 -7.29 -1.98
CA CYS A 21 5.96 -6.53 -1.45
C CYS A 21 7.33 -6.95 -2.02
N LYS A 22 7.48 -8.19 -2.52
CA LYS A 22 8.73 -8.73 -3.10
C LYS A 22 9.05 -8.17 -4.50
N HIS A 23 8.75 -6.90 -4.74
CA HIS A 23 8.88 -6.29 -6.06
C HIS A 23 10.28 -5.73 -6.29
N GLU A 24 10.98 -6.20 -7.33
CA GLU A 24 12.41 -5.86 -7.59
C GLU A 24 12.70 -4.36 -7.77
N GLN A 25 11.69 -3.58 -8.18
CA GLN A 25 11.85 -2.15 -8.48
C GLN A 25 11.42 -1.22 -7.33
N LEU A 26 10.81 -1.75 -6.28
CA LEU A 26 10.35 -0.99 -5.13
C LEU A 26 11.22 -1.31 -3.90
N ARG A 27 11.47 -0.29 -3.09
CA ARG A 27 12.12 -0.39 -1.78
C ARG A 27 11.37 0.46 -0.77
N ASP A 28 11.70 0.33 0.50
CA ASP A 28 11.16 1.17 1.58
C ASP A 28 9.63 1.27 1.55
N VAL A 29 8.95 0.15 1.28
CA VAL A 29 7.48 0.15 1.21
C VAL A 29 6.93 0.46 2.61
N ARG A 30 6.13 1.51 2.69
CA ARG A 30 5.48 2.00 3.92
C ARG A 30 3.99 2.16 3.70
N LEU A 31 3.22 1.77 4.70
CA LEU A 31 1.79 1.93 4.77
C LEU A 31 1.44 2.99 5.81
N GLY A 32 0.45 3.82 5.50
CA GLY A 32 -0.08 4.82 6.42
C GLY A 32 -1.59 4.95 6.31
N TYR A 33 -2.18 5.83 7.12
CA TYR A 33 -3.60 6.19 7.01
C TYR A 33 -3.75 7.67 6.67
N THR A 34 -4.69 7.96 5.77
CA THR A 34 -5.34 9.28 5.72
C THR A 34 -6.64 9.18 6.50
N VAL A 35 -6.85 10.12 7.42
CA VAL A 35 -8.14 10.28 8.13
C VAL A 35 -9.02 11.16 7.26
N LEU A 36 -10.17 10.63 6.85
CA LEU A 36 -11.20 11.39 6.15
C LEU A 36 -12.03 12.22 7.14
N ASP A 37 -12.81 13.16 6.60
CA ASP A 37 -13.71 14.02 7.38
C ASP A 37 -14.73 13.21 8.21
N ASP A 38 -15.16 12.05 7.70
CA ASP A 38 -16.06 11.13 8.38
C ASP A 38 -15.35 10.18 9.37
N THR A 39 -14.18 10.56 9.90
CA THR A 39 -13.27 9.77 10.78
C THR A 39 -12.75 8.44 10.18
N ARG A 40 -13.22 8.06 8.99
CA ARG A 40 -12.79 6.87 8.27
C ARG A 40 -11.31 6.95 7.92
N LYS A 41 -10.53 5.98 8.40
CA LYS A 41 -9.12 5.80 8.05
C LYS A 41 -9.00 5.01 6.75
N ILE A 42 -8.39 5.59 5.71
CA ILE A 42 -8.09 4.90 4.45
C ILE A 42 -6.58 4.68 4.33
N LEU A 43 -6.20 3.48 3.88
CA LEU A 43 -4.81 3.09 3.69
C LEU A 43 -4.16 3.93 2.58
N ASN A 44 -2.88 4.23 2.78
CA ASN A 44 -1.99 4.79 1.77
C ASN A 44 -0.77 3.90 1.68
N VAL A 45 -0.15 3.85 0.50
CA VAL A 45 1.11 3.14 0.29
C VAL A 45 2.11 4.09 -0.34
N THR A 46 3.31 4.13 0.22
CA THR A 46 4.45 4.87 -0.31
C THR A 46 5.64 3.94 -0.43
N ALA A 47 6.42 4.08 -1.50
CA ALA A 47 7.61 3.28 -1.74
C ALA A 47 8.67 4.13 -2.47
N THR A 48 9.89 3.62 -2.48
CA THR A 48 11.01 4.18 -3.23
C THR A 48 11.19 3.40 -4.52
N TYR A 49 11.08 4.07 -5.67
CA TYR A 49 11.47 3.56 -6.97
C TYR A 49 12.92 3.92 -7.26
N ALA A 50 13.77 2.92 -7.51
CA ALA A 50 15.18 3.15 -7.84
C ALA A 50 15.37 3.55 -9.31
N SER A 51 15.26 4.85 -9.62
CA SER A 51 15.53 5.34 -10.98
C SER A 51 17.02 5.23 -11.31
N ARG A 52 17.32 4.74 -12.52
CA ARG A 52 18.70 4.63 -13.00
C ARG A 52 19.35 5.98 -13.27
N LYS A 53 18.55 7.02 -13.52
CA LYS A 53 19.04 8.35 -13.91
C LYS A 53 18.99 9.38 -12.81
N ARG A 54 17.99 9.32 -11.94
CA ARG A 54 17.67 10.38 -10.99
C ARG A 54 17.91 9.98 -9.53
N GLY A 55 18.35 8.75 -9.30
CA GLY A 55 18.44 8.18 -7.96
C GLY A 55 17.08 7.72 -7.43
N PRO A 56 16.92 7.56 -6.11
CA PRO A 56 15.65 7.14 -5.53
C PRO A 56 14.56 8.19 -5.76
N VAL A 57 13.40 7.73 -6.21
CA VAL A 57 12.21 8.54 -6.52
C VAL A 57 11.06 8.04 -5.67
N SER A 58 10.32 8.93 -5.02
CA SER A 58 9.18 8.50 -4.22
C SER A 58 8.00 8.18 -5.13
N VAL A 59 7.35 7.04 -4.91
CA VAL A 59 6.13 6.64 -5.61
C VAL A 59 5.08 6.19 -4.61
N GLY A 60 3.80 6.35 -4.93
CA GLY A 60 2.78 5.96 -3.97
C GLY A 60 1.36 5.98 -4.51
N TYR A 61 0.47 5.46 -3.68
CA TYR A 61 -0.98 5.44 -3.84
C TYR A 61 -1.58 6.04 -2.57
N ARG A 62 -2.39 7.09 -2.74
CA ARG A 62 -3.00 7.81 -1.62
C ARG A 62 -4.38 8.34 -1.99
N TRP A 63 -5.11 8.79 -0.99
CA TRP A 63 -6.35 9.52 -1.19
C TRP A 63 -6.11 11.02 -1.05
N ALA A 64 -6.67 11.78 -1.98
CA ALA A 64 -6.60 13.24 -1.98
C ALA A 64 -8.00 13.84 -2.00
N GLU A 65 -8.19 14.90 -1.21
CA GLU A 65 -9.42 15.67 -1.21
C GLU A 65 -9.51 16.51 -2.48
N THR A 66 -10.65 16.41 -3.17
CA THR A 66 -10.96 17.21 -4.36
C THR A 66 -12.29 17.92 -4.18
N LYS A 67 -12.62 18.85 -5.07
CA LYS A 67 -13.93 19.52 -5.07
C LYS A 67 -15.13 18.57 -5.20
N GLN A 68 -14.90 17.35 -5.69
CA GLN A 68 -15.92 16.30 -5.86
C GLN A 68 -15.88 15.25 -4.74
N GLY A 69 -15.07 15.47 -3.71
CA GLY A 69 -14.83 14.54 -2.62
C GLY A 69 -13.46 13.88 -2.72
N TRP A 70 -13.26 12.82 -1.93
CA TRP A 70 -12.01 12.11 -1.83
C TRP A 70 -11.84 11.15 -3.01
N LEU A 71 -10.74 11.30 -3.76
CA LEU A 71 -10.42 10.45 -4.89
C LEU A 71 -9.05 9.79 -4.72
N PRO A 72 -8.89 8.54 -5.19
CA PRO A 72 -7.60 7.88 -5.15
C PRO A 72 -6.68 8.46 -6.22
N GLU A 73 -5.44 8.69 -5.85
CA GLU A 73 -4.38 9.21 -6.71
C GLU A 73 -3.11 8.37 -6.57
N VAL A 74 -2.40 8.27 -7.70
CA VAL A 74 -1.03 7.77 -7.72
C VAL A 74 -0.06 8.93 -7.91
N PHE A 75 1.13 8.82 -7.33
CA PHE A 75 2.13 9.89 -7.41
C PHE A 75 3.53 9.38 -7.72
N VAL A 76 4.32 10.27 -8.31
CA VAL A 76 5.76 10.15 -8.54
C VAL A 76 6.40 11.48 -8.14
N ASP A 77 7.22 11.46 -7.09
CA ASP A 77 7.71 12.64 -6.36
C ASP A 77 6.55 13.61 -6.03
N LEU A 78 6.61 14.83 -6.57
CA LEU A 78 5.65 15.91 -6.34
C LEU A 78 4.47 15.87 -7.33
N HIS A 79 4.46 14.95 -8.28
CA HIS A 79 3.46 14.90 -9.35
C HIS A 79 2.43 13.82 -9.06
N THR A 80 1.15 14.17 -9.19
CA THR A 80 0.03 13.24 -8.98
C THR A 80 -0.82 13.08 -10.24
N ALA A 81 -1.55 11.97 -10.30
CA ALA A 81 -2.57 11.69 -11.28
C ALA A 81 -3.66 10.77 -10.67
N PRO A 82 -4.91 10.84 -11.15
CA PRO A 82 -5.98 9.96 -10.68
C PRO A 82 -5.63 8.47 -10.84
N ALA A 83 -5.84 7.70 -9.77
CA ALA A 83 -5.67 6.26 -9.80
C ALA A 83 -6.82 5.63 -10.61
N GLY A 84 -6.50 5.05 -11.77
CA GLY A 84 -7.47 4.51 -12.71
C GLY A 84 -7.46 5.19 -14.08
N LEU A 85 -6.78 6.34 -14.22
CA LEU A 85 -6.54 6.92 -15.53
C LEU A 85 -5.46 6.11 -16.28
N PRO A 86 -5.74 5.46 -17.43
CA PRO A 86 -4.75 4.64 -18.13
C PRO A 86 -3.51 5.42 -18.59
N ALA A 87 -3.66 6.74 -18.77
CA ALA A 87 -2.58 7.64 -19.14
C ALA A 87 -1.72 8.11 -17.95
N ALA A 88 -2.12 7.83 -16.70
CA ALA A 88 -1.43 8.32 -15.50
C ALA A 88 0.07 8.00 -15.49
N PRO A 89 0.55 6.77 -15.78
CA PRO A 89 1.98 6.48 -15.80
C PRO A 89 2.76 7.31 -16.84
N ARG A 90 2.16 7.56 -18.01
CA ARG A 90 2.78 8.38 -19.06
C ARG A 90 2.88 9.84 -18.63
N ILE A 91 1.80 10.39 -18.07
CA ILE A 91 1.75 11.77 -17.58
C ILE A 91 2.77 11.97 -16.45
N LEU A 92 2.79 11.04 -15.49
CA LEU A 92 3.69 11.09 -14.34
C LEU A 92 5.15 10.93 -14.75
N ALA A 93 5.48 9.97 -15.63
CA ALA A 93 6.84 9.82 -16.15
C ALA A 93 7.31 11.06 -16.92
N TRP A 94 6.43 11.72 -17.66
CA TRP A 94 6.77 12.96 -18.36
C TRP A 94 7.02 14.12 -17.37
N LYS A 95 6.09 14.38 -16.45
CA LYS A 95 6.19 15.47 -15.45
C LYS A 95 7.41 15.29 -14.54
N SER A 96 7.68 14.08 -14.08
CA SER A 96 8.85 13.73 -13.24
C SER A 96 10.18 13.64 -13.99
N ARG A 97 10.20 13.94 -15.31
CA ARG A 97 11.38 13.82 -16.20
C ARG A 97 11.94 12.38 -16.30
N LEU A 98 11.12 11.37 -16.00
CA LEU A 98 11.43 9.94 -16.11
C LEU A 98 10.90 9.31 -17.41
N TRP A 99 10.68 10.10 -18.46
CA TRP A 99 10.07 9.60 -19.70
C TRP A 99 10.81 8.41 -20.34
N ARG A 100 12.15 8.39 -20.25
CA ARG A 100 12.96 7.27 -20.76
C ARG A 100 12.80 5.99 -19.92
N GLU A 101 12.31 6.12 -18.70
CA GLU A 101 12.03 5.03 -17.76
C GLU A 101 10.51 4.81 -17.58
N ARG A 102 9.68 5.34 -18.50
CA ARG A 102 8.21 5.26 -18.41
C ARG A 102 7.66 3.84 -18.18
N ALA A 103 8.36 2.81 -18.67
CA ALA A 103 7.99 1.42 -18.45
C ALA A 103 8.22 1.02 -16.99
N GLY A 104 9.37 1.35 -16.41
CA GLY A 104 9.67 1.13 -14.99
C GLY A 104 8.75 1.94 -14.08
N VAL A 105 8.48 3.21 -14.40
CA VAL A 105 7.51 4.03 -13.67
C VAL A 105 6.12 3.39 -13.71
N ARG A 106 5.67 2.89 -14.86
CA ARG A 106 4.40 2.16 -14.97
C ARG A 106 4.37 0.93 -14.06
N THR A 107 5.38 0.07 -14.16
CA THR A 107 5.47 -1.14 -13.32
C THR A 107 5.50 -0.80 -11.84
N ALA A 108 6.25 0.24 -11.43
CA ALA A 108 6.29 0.71 -10.05
C ALA A 108 4.91 1.19 -9.54
N LEU A 109 4.17 1.95 -10.35
CA LEU A 109 2.83 2.43 -9.98
C LEU A 109 1.80 1.29 -9.94
N GLU A 110 1.89 0.33 -10.86
CA GLU A 110 1.07 -0.89 -10.84
C GLU A 110 1.36 -1.71 -9.57
N ALA A 111 2.64 -1.87 -9.19
CA ALA A 111 3.06 -2.60 -8.00
C ALA A 111 2.59 -1.92 -6.70
N VAL A 112 2.75 -0.60 -6.56
CA VAL A 112 2.22 0.13 -5.39
C VAL A 112 0.70 0.01 -5.28
N SER A 113 -0.01 0.08 -6.41
CA SER A 113 -1.47 -0.10 -6.45
C SER A 113 -1.84 -1.51 -6.00
N LEU A 114 -1.11 -2.53 -6.46
CA LEU A 114 -1.31 -3.92 -6.04
C LEU A 114 -1.08 -4.08 -4.53
N ILE A 115 0.00 -3.53 -3.98
CA ILE A 115 0.30 -3.55 -2.55
C ILE A 115 -0.86 -2.91 -1.76
N PHE A 116 -1.37 -1.77 -2.22
CA PHE A 116 -2.53 -1.11 -1.60
C PHE A 116 -3.77 -2.01 -1.55
N PHE A 117 -4.12 -2.65 -2.68
CA PHE A 117 -5.29 -3.54 -2.73
C PHE A 117 -5.11 -4.78 -1.86
N LYS A 118 -3.90 -5.37 -1.81
CA LYS A 118 -3.61 -6.52 -0.95
C LYS A 118 -3.62 -6.15 0.54
N ALA A 119 -3.05 -5.02 0.91
CA ALA A 119 -3.12 -4.50 2.28
C ALA A 119 -4.57 -4.23 2.73
N THR A 120 -5.39 -3.71 1.81
CA THR A 120 -6.81 -3.47 2.06
C THR A 120 -7.57 -4.79 2.23
N ALA A 121 -7.26 -5.81 1.43
CA ALA A 121 -7.84 -7.15 1.60
C ALA A 121 -7.52 -7.75 2.97
N VAL A 122 -6.24 -7.71 3.39
CA VAL A 122 -5.82 -8.15 4.74
C VAL A 122 -6.62 -7.42 5.81
N ARG A 123 -6.73 -6.09 5.74
CA ARG A 123 -7.50 -5.30 6.70
C ARG A 123 -8.97 -5.71 6.76
N ASN A 124 -9.62 -5.90 5.60
CA ASN A 124 -11.03 -6.26 5.54
C ASN A 124 -11.30 -7.66 6.11
N ASP A 125 -10.40 -8.61 5.84
CA ASP A 125 -10.48 -9.96 6.37
C ASP A 125 -10.39 -9.95 7.91
N LEU A 126 -9.46 -9.16 8.49
CA LEU A 126 -9.40 -8.99 9.94
C LEU A 126 -10.64 -8.31 10.50
N GLY A 127 -11.12 -7.23 9.86
CA GLY A 127 -12.34 -6.55 10.29
C GLY A 127 -13.52 -7.51 10.38
N THR A 128 -13.63 -8.40 9.39
CA THR A 128 -14.65 -9.46 9.38
C THR A 128 -14.45 -10.46 10.53
N MET A 129 -13.22 -10.88 10.81
CA MET A 129 -12.90 -11.79 11.93
C MET A 129 -13.20 -11.20 13.30
N LEU A 130 -12.84 -9.94 13.53
CA LEU A 130 -13.07 -9.28 14.81
C LEU A 130 -14.57 -9.12 15.06
N THR A 131 -15.32 -8.74 14.02
CA THR A 131 -16.78 -8.60 14.09
C THR A 131 -17.48 -9.95 14.30
N SER A 132 -16.99 -11.04 13.69
CA SER A 132 -17.59 -12.37 13.85
C SER A 132 -17.30 -13.01 15.21
N ARG A 133 -16.11 -12.75 15.79
CA ARG A 133 -15.73 -13.26 17.13
C ARG A 133 -16.39 -12.51 18.28
N SER A 134 -16.74 -11.24 18.07
CA SER A 134 -17.52 -10.48 19.03
C SER A 134 -18.38 -9.47 18.27
N PRO A 135 -19.67 -9.78 18.01
CA PRO A 135 -20.57 -8.85 17.34
C PRO A 135 -20.86 -7.59 18.18
N GLU A 136 -20.51 -7.63 19.47
CA GLU A 136 -20.53 -6.49 20.40
C GLU A 136 -19.17 -5.77 20.49
N SER A 137 -18.22 -6.07 19.60
CA SER A 137 -16.91 -5.41 19.57
C SER A 137 -17.08 -3.90 19.57
N SER A 138 -16.71 -3.26 20.69
CA SER A 138 -16.67 -1.82 20.77
C SER A 138 -15.77 -1.27 19.66
N GLU A 139 -16.09 -0.08 19.14
CA GLU A 139 -15.31 0.64 18.14
C GLU A 139 -13.82 0.72 18.51
N VAL A 140 -13.52 0.77 19.81
CA VAL A 140 -12.16 0.74 20.39
C VAL A 140 -11.37 -0.53 20.03
N VAL A 141 -11.99 -1.71 20.05
CA VAL A 141 -11.33 -2.99 19.73
C VAL A 141 -11.01 -3.06 18.24
N LEU A 142 -11.91 -2.59 17.38
CA LEU A 142 -11.70 -2.50 15.94
C LEU A 142 -10.59 -1.51 15.60
N GLU A 143 -10.54 -0.35 16.28
CA GLU A 143 -9.46 0.62 16.10
C GLU A 143 -8.10 0.07 16.51
N GLN A 144 -8.00 -0.59 17.67
CA GLN A 144 -6.76 -1.23 18.11
C GLN A 144 -6.32 -2.34 17.16
N GLY A 145 -7.27 -3.16 16.69
CA GLY A 145 -7.01 -4.19 15.68
C GLY A 145 -6.46 -3.61 14.37
N HIS A 146 -7.03 -2.51 13.89
CA HIS A 146 -6.53 -1.82 12.70
C HIS A 146 -5.12 -1.23 12.89
N LEU A 147 -4.82 -0.65 14.06
CA LEU A 147 -3.49 -0.11 14.36
C LEU A 147 -2.42 -1.21 14.36
N LEU A 148 -2.69 -2.33 15.06
CA LEU A 148 -1.79 -3.48 15.09
C LEU A 148 -1.60 -4.12 13.71
N THR A 149 -2.65 -4.10 12.89
CA THR A 149 -2.58 -4.57 11.49
C THR A 149 -1.68 -3.68 10.67
N LEU A 150 -1.81 -2.35 10.78
CA LEU A 150 -0.95 -1.43 10.06
C LEU A 150 0.52 -1.61 10.46
N GLN A 151 0.79 -1.82 11.74
CA GLN A 151 2.15 -2.10 12.22
C GLN A 151 2.68 -3.40 11.62
N THR A 152 1.91 -4.48 11.73
CA THR A 152 2.28 -5.80 11.15
C THR A 152 2.53 -5.72 9.65
N LEU A 153 1.66 -5.02 8.90
CA LEU A 153 1.82 -4.82 7.47
C LEU A 153 3.08 -4.03 7.13
N ASN A 154 3.42 -3.01 7.93
CA ASN A 154 4.66 -2.25 7.77
C ASN A 154 5.89 -3.11 8.06
N ASP A 155 5.86 -3.94 9.11
CA ASP A 155 6.95 -4.86 9.44
C ASP A 155 7.19 -5.87 8.32
N LEU A 156 6.10 -6.45 7.79
CA LEU A 156 6.16 -7.36 6.63
C LEU A 156 6.66 -6.64 5.37
N ALA A 157 6.16 -5.43 5.09
CA ALA A 157 6.62 -4.64 3.95
C ALA A 157 8.12 -4.33 4.07
N PHE A 158 8.60 -3.97 5.26
CA PHE A 158 10.02 -3.73 5.52
C PHE A 158 10.87 -4.98 5.28
N ILE A 159 10.47 -6.14 5.82
CA ILE A 159 11.20 -7.41 5.66
C ILE A 159 11.28 -7.85 4.19
N TYR A 160 10.18 -7.68 3.44
CA TYR A 160 10.04 -8.28 2.11
C TYR A 160 10.23 -7.33 0.93
N SER A 161 10.33 -6.00 1.13
CA SER A 161 10.62 -5.03 0.07
C SER A 161 12.11 -4.85 -0.26
N GLY A 162 12.94 -5.80 0.16
CA GLY A 162 14.30 -5.97 -0.38
C GLY A 162 15.43 -5.27 0.36
N ASP A 163 15.21 -4.75 1.58
CA ASP A 163 16.25 -4.02 2.33
C ASP A 163 17.14 -4.91 3.22
N GLN A 164 17.10 -6.24 3.04
CA GLN A 164 18.03 -7.16 3.72
C GLN A 164 19.52 -6.95 3.35
N ALA A 165 19.84 -6.10 2.37
CA ALA A 165 21.22 -5.79 1.99
C ALA A 165 21.91 -4.73 2.89
N ALA A 166 21.18 -4.02 3.76
CA ALA A 166 21.75 -2.95 4.61
C ALA A 166 22.03 -3.37 6.06
N SER A 167 21.41 -4.46 6.55
CA SER A 167 21.54 -4.90 7.95
C SER A 167 22.61 -5.99 8.19
N GLN A 168 23.47 -6.26 7.20
CA GLN A 168 24.59 -7.21 7.30
C GLN A 168 25.90 -6.66 6.71
N ARG A 169 26.22 -5.39 6.97
CA ARG A 169 27.60 -4.91 6.82
C ARG A 169 28.28 -4.92 8.19
N PRO A 170 29.27 -5.79 8.45
CA PRO A 170 30.14 -5.67 9.61
C PRO A 170 30.99 -4.40 9.54
#